data_AF-A0A0C3EMA6-F1
#
_entry.id   AF-A0A0C3EMA6-F1
#
_cell.length_a   1.000
_cell.length_b   1.000
_cell.length_c   1.000
_cell.angle_alpha   90.00
_cell.angle_beta   90.00
_cell.angle_gamma   90.00
#
_symmetry.space_group_name_H-M   'P 1'
#
loop_
_entity.id
_entity.type
_entity.pdbx_description
1 polymer ?
#
loop_
_entity_poly.entity_id
_entity_poly.type
_entity_poly.pdbx_seq_one_letter_code
_entity_poly.pdbx_strand_id
1 'polypeptide(L)'
;MVGKRTFTGWPFLQEGLVVAVSDSLFKYEKMGVVPGSPPKIISNPHAPHGLGHWKMKAERTETFYSKKLGVIMGSVDVLVHVRPLTGLKRLDTGAFVKDYESADKEIEQAVQMTLSEVASEDPRFAEKDAPPLSEEFPEGSKIFFLGEHAYGVAAQVSGTTESALSVILAFFPSDKTENDKFKDIVRNRVSAKYFPSFKVAEMVGLSGRALGKITSSFMVITSNGQKTNIGLSLKFEAKALKVIDYSRKDGRFWEFSEKAIELIRDYKVRRTDYNGPVNRL
;
A
#
# COMPACT_ATOMS: atom_id res chain seq x y z
N MET A 1 3.98 -7.92 -28.73
CA MET A 1 4.26 -7.54 -27.34
C MET A 1 3.19 -8.08 -26.39
N VAL A 2 1.90 -7.92 -26.70
CA VAL A 2 0.80 -8.43 -25.87
C VAL A 2 0.92 -9.94 -25.58
N GLY A 3 0.76 -10.32 -24.32
CA GLY A 3 0.87 -11.69 -23.80
C GLY A 3 2.30 -12.18 -23.61
N LYS A 4 3.31 -11.33 -23.78
CA LYS A 4 4.72 -11.65 -23.50
C LYS A 4 5.23 -10.90 -22.28
N ARG A 5 6.27 -11.44 -21.65
CA ARG A 5 7.05 -10.73 -20.63
C ARG A 5 7.77 -9.54 -21.24
N THR A 6 7.95 -8.51 -20.44
CA THR A 6 8.72 -7.31 -20.75
C THR A 6 9.35 -6.79 -19.46
N PHE A 7 10.40 -5.99 -19.60
CA PHE A 7 11.01 -5.28 -18.50
C PHE A 7 10.67 -3.79 -18.59
N THR A 8 10.26 -3.20 -17.47
CA THR A 8 9.85 -1.79 -17.38
C THR A 8 10.51 -1.09 -16.22
N GLY A 9 10.42 0.25 -16.16
CA GLY A 9 10.93 1.02 -15.01
C GLY A 9 12.42 1.36 -15.11
N TRP A 10 12.95 1.54 -16.32
CA TRP A 10 14.34 1.95 -16.53
C TRP A 10 14.70 3.17 -15.66
N PRO A 11 15.87 3.19 -15.00
CA PRO A 11 16.96 2.23 -15.10
C PRO A 11 16.82 0.98 -14.21
N PHE A 12 15.87 0.97 -13.27
CA PHE A 12 15.65 -0.14 -12.34
C PHE A 12 14.60 -1.12 -12.90
N LEU A 13 15.04 -1.90 -13.87
CA LEU A 13 14.18 -2.80 -14.63
C LEU A 13 13.46 -3.82 -13.74
N GLN A 14 12.15 -3.93 -13.92
CA GLN A 14 11.29 -4.92 -13.29
C GLN A 14 10.53 -5.70 -14.36
N GLU A 15 10.49 -7.02 -14.22
CA GLU A 15 9.72 -7.89 -15.09
C GLU A 15 8.22 -7.65 -14.90
N GLY A 16 7.48 -7.74 -16.01
CA GLY A 16 6.03 -7.72 -15.99
C GLY A 16 5.44 -8.32 -17.27
N LEU A 17 4.15 -8.64 -17.21
CA LEU A 17 3.41 -9.21 -18.33
C LEU A 17 2.67 -8.11 -19.08
N VAL A 18 2.90 -8.02 -20.40
CA VAL A 18 2.15 -7.08 -21.25
C VAL A 18 0.75 -7.62 -21.47
N VAL A 19 -0.25 -6.91 -20.97
CA VAL A 19 -1.66 -7.30 -21.14
C VAL A 19 -2.35 -6.53 -22.26
N ALA A 20 -1.91 -5.30 -22.51
CA ALA A 20 -2.40 -4.48 -23.58
C ALA A 20 -1.34 -3.52 -24.10
N VAL A 21 -1.56 -3.02 -25.30
CA VAL A 21 -0.83 -1.88 -25.86
C VAL A 21 -1.88 -0.87 -26.29
N SER A 22 -1.68 0.42 -26.09
CA SER A 22 -2.63 1.42 -26.57
C SER A 22 -1.93 2.60 -27.24
N ASP A 23 -2.52 3.05 -28.33
CA ASP A 23 -2.20 4.31 -28.98
C ASP A 23 -3.22 5.39 -28.56
N SER A 24 -3.16 6.54 -29.21
CA SER A 24 -4.03 7.68 -28.93
C SER A 24 -5.52 7.42 -29.22
N LEU A 25 -5.87 6.39 -29.99
CA LEU A 25 -7.24 6.12 -30.48
C LEU A 25 -7.77 4.75 -30.02
N PHE A 26 -6.92 3.73 -29.91
CA PHE A 26 -7.27 2.33 -29.68
C PHE A 26 -6.44 1.70 -28.56
N LYS A 27 -7.05 0.75 -27.86
CA LYS A 27 -6.41 -0.21 -26.96
C LYS A 27 -6.44 -1.60 -27.59
N TYR A 28 -5.28 -2.21 -27.76
CA TYR A 28 -5.07 -3.54 -28.32
C TYR A 28 -4.92 -4.55 -27.18
N GLU A 29 -5.88 -5.46 -27.07
CA GLU A 29 -5.93 -6.49 -26.03
C GLU A 29 -6.09 -7.87 -26.65
N LYS A 30 -5.61 -8.88 -25.93
CA LYS A 30 -5.75 -10.27 -26.32
C LYS A 30 -7.03 -10.83 -25.72
N MET A 31 -8.04 -11.11 -26.56
CA MET A 31 -9.32 -11.67 -26.13
C MET A 31 -9.64 -12.98 -26.87
N GLY A 32 -10.20 -13.94 -26.15
CA GLY A 32 -10.79 -15.14 -26.74
C GLY A 32 -12.22 -14.85 -27.18
N VAL A 33 -12.42 -14.63 -28.47
CA VAL A 33 -13.75 -14.32 -29.04
C VAL A 33 -14.64 -15.57 -29.12
N VAL A 34 -14.03 -16.75 -29.25
CA VAL A 34 -14.74 -18.04 -29.34
C VAL A 34 -14.11 -19.04 -28.38
N PRO A 35 -14.91 -19.76 -27.55
CA PRO A 35 -14.41 -20.85 -26.71
C PRO A 35 -13.64 -21.89 -27.54
N GLY A 36 -12.39 -22.17 -27.18
CA GLY A 36 -11.53 -23.14 -27.88
C GLY A 36 -10.72 -22.59 -29.06
N SER A 37 -10.92 -21.33 -29.47
CA SER A 37 -10.08 -20.70 -30.50
C SER A 37 -8.84 -20.01 -29.90
N PRO A 38 -7.71 -19.93 -30.63
CA PRO A 38 -6.55 -19.20 -30.14
C PRO A 38 -6.92 -17.71 -29.96
N PRO A 39 -6.57 -17.12 -28.81
CA PRO A 39 -6.93 -15.74 -28.52
C PRO A 39 -6.30 -14.77 -29.53
N LYS A 40 -7.14 -13.89 -30.11
CA LYS A 40 -6.74 -12.92 -31.12
C LYS A 40 -6.56 -11.53 -30.50
N ILE A 41 -5.75 -10.70 -31.15
CA ILE A 41 -5.59 -9.29 -30.78
C ILE A 41 -6.78 -8.52 -31.34
N ILE A 42 -7.51 -7.82 -30.48
CA ILE A 42 -8.65 -6.98 -30.84
C ILE A 42 -8.29 -5.53 -30.57
N SER A 43 -8.64 -4.65 -31.51
CA SER A 43 -8.54 -3.20 -31.36
C SER A 43 -9.85 -2.65 -30.80
N ASN A 44 -9.82 -2.20 -29.56
CA ASN A 44 -10.96 -1.55 -28.92
C ASN A 44 -10.75 -0.03 -28.96
N PRO A 45 -11.63 0.75 -29.62
CA PRO A 45 -11.51 2.21 -29.61
C PRO A 45 -11.69 2.74 -28.19
N HIS A 46 -10.95 3.80 -27.83
CA HIS A 46 -11.15 4.47 -26.55
C HIS A 46 -12.55 5.08 -26.48
N ALA A 47 -13.14 5.07 -25.29
CA ALA A 47 -14.35 5.85 -25.04
C ALA A 47 -14.08 7.35 -25.30
N PRO A 48 -15.10 8.19 -25.58
CA PRO A 48 -14.90 9.60 -25.90
C PRO A 48 -14.08 10.40 -24.86
N HIS A 49 -14.24 10.08 -23.57
CA HIS A 49 -13.44 10.66 -22.48
C HIS A 49 -12.07 9.96 -22.30
N GLY A 50 -11.95 8.72 -22.78
CA GLY A 50 -10.75 7.89 -22.72
C GLY A 50 -9.56 8.46 -23.49
N LEU A 51 -9.80 9.19 -24.59
CA LEU A 51 -8.76 9.88 -25.37
C LEU A 51 -7.98 10.88 -24.52
N GLY A 52 -8.70 11.70 -23.73
CA GLY A 52 -8.09 12.66 -22.81
C GLY A 52 -7.33 11.98 -21.67
N HIS A 53 -7.87 10.89 -21.12
CA HIS A 53 -7.20 10.11 -20.09
C HIS A 53 -5.91 9.45 -20.60
N TRP A 54 -5.92 8.91 -21.82
CA TRP A 54 -4.72 8.33 -22.43
C TRP A 54 -3.63 9.39 -22.59
N LYS A 55 -3.99 10.57 -23.14
CA LYS A 55 -3.04 11.68 -23.30
C LYS A 55 -2.43 12.13 -21.97
N MET A 56 -3.27 12.30 -20.95
CA MET A 56 -2.81 12.64 -19.59
C MET A 56 -1.86 11.59 -19.02
N LYS A 57 -2.10 10.30 -19.28
CA LYS A 57 -1.20 9.21 -18.86
C LYS A 57 0.14 9.28 -19.60
N ALA A 58 0.12 9.53 -20.91
CA ALA A 58 1.34 9.67 -21.72
C ALA A 58 2.22 10.85 -21.23
N GLU A 59 1.62 12.03 -21.03
CA GLU A 59 2.30 13.22 -20.51
C GLU A 59 2.80 13.02 -19.07
N ARG A 60 2.06 12.28 -18.24
CA ARG A 60 2.49 11.93 -16.88
C ARG A 60 3.75 11.07 -16.90
N THR A 61 3.83 10.09 -17.81
CA THR A 61 5.02 9.24 -17.97
C THR A 61 6.21 10.08 -18.42
N GLU A 62 6.05 10.92 -19.45
CA GLU A 62 7.10 11.84 -19.91
C GLU A 62 7.58 12.77 -18.79
N THR A 63 6.65 13.37 -18.04
CA THR A 63 6.97 14.27 -16.92
C THR A 63 7.71 13.54 -15.80
N PHE A 64 7.32 12.31 -15.49
CA PHE A 64 7.98 11.51 -14.46
C PHE A 64 9.45 11.27 -14.81
N TYR A 65 9.73 10.80 -16.02
CA TYR A 65 11.09 10.53 -16.46
C TYR A 65 11.92 11.81 -16.64
N SER A 66 11.36 12.87 -17.22
CA SER A 66 12.10 14.13 -17.41
C SER A 66 12.39 14.87 -16.10
N LYS A 67 11.42 14.98 -15.19
CA LYS A 67 11.56 15.76 -13.94
C LYS A 67 12.16 14.98 -12.78
N LYS A 68 11.90 13.67 -12.67
CA LYS A 68 12.43 12.87 -11.57
C LYS A 68 13.68 12.08 -11.93
N LEU A 69 13.81 11.63 -13.18
CA LEU A 69 14.91 10.77 -13.62
C LEU A 69 15.90 11.47 -14.57
N GLY A 70 15.59 12.69 -15.04
CA GLY A 70 16.46 13.45 -15.95
C GLY A 70 16.56 12.86 -17.36
N VAL A 71 15.56 12.08 -17.80
CA VAL A 71 15.55 11.40 -19.11
C VAL A 71 14.61 12.11 -20.06
N ILE A 72 15.11 12.44 -21.26
CA ILE A 72 14.33 13.04 -22.34
C ILE A 72 13.97 11.93 -23.34
N MET A 73 12.75 11.41 -23.26
CA MET A 73 12.28 10.32 -24.15
C MET A 73 11.60 10.83 -25.43
N GLY A 74 11.20 12.10 -25.48
CA GLY A 74 10.37 12.65 -26.55
C GLY A 74 8.87 12.39 -26.32
N SER A 75 8.08 12.53 -27.38
CA SER A 75 6.63 12.29 -27.32
C SER A 75 6.30 10.80 -27.18
N VAL A 76 5.32 10.50 -26.34
CA VAL A 76 4.84 9.13 -26.12
C VAL A 76 3.63 8.87 -27.01
N ASP A 77 3.85 8.19 -28.13
CA ASP A 77 2.78 7.83 -29.08
C ASP A 77 2.08 6.51 -28.72
N VAL A 78 2.77 5.63 -27.98
CA VAL A 78 2.28 4.30 -27.61
C VAL A 78 2.61 3.99 -26.16
N LEU A 79 1.58 3.54 -25.43
CA LEU A 79 1.68 3.05 -24.05
C LEU A 79 1.55 1.54 -24.01
N VAL A 80 2.42 0.89 -23.24
CA VAL A 80 2.34 -0.51 -22.88
C VAL A 80 1.68 -0.61 -21.51
N HIS A 81 0.65 -1.44 -21.42
CA HIS A 81 0.00 -1.77 -20.16
C HIS A 81 0.56 -3.07 -19.64
N VAL A 82 1.20 -3.00 -18.47
CA VAL A 82 1.97 -4.08 -17.89
C VAL A 82 1.45 -4.42 -16.52
N ARG A 83 1.33 -5.72 -16.23
CA ARG A 83 1.12 -6.21 -14.87
C ARG A 83 2.48 -6.55 -14.28
N PRO A 84 2.97 -5.81 -13.27
CA PRO A 84 4.26 -6.09 -12.65
C PRO A 84 4.30 -7.51 -12.08
N LEU A 85 5.48 -8.12 -12.10
CA LEU A 85 5.73 -9.38 -11.40
C LEU A 85 5.76 -9.12 -9.89
N THR A 86 4.88 -9.80 -9.15
CA THR A 86 4.85 -9.76 -7.69
C THR A 86 5.85 -10.74 -7.09
N GLY A 87 5.93 -11.94 -7.67
CA GLY A 87 6.77 -13.03 -7.18
C GLY A 87 6.45 -14.35 -7.83
N LEU A 88 6.60 -15.44 -7.07
CA LEU A 88 6.23 -16.78 -7.49
C LEU A 88 5.02 -17.24 -6.68
N LYS A 89 4.02 -17.80 -7.37
CA LYS A 89 2.87 -18.47 -6.76
C LYS A 89 3.07 -19.96 -6.83
N ARG A 90 2.81 -20.63 -5.71
CA ARG A 90 2.74 -22.08 -5.64
C ARG A 90 1.40 -22.55 -6.21
N LEU A 91 1.45 -23.48 -7.16
CA LEU A 91 0.28 -24.19 -7.67
C LEU A 91 -0.06 -25.39 -6.78
N ASP A 92 -1.27 -25.92 -6.93
CA ASP A 92 -1.73 -27.12 -6.21
C ASP A 92 -0.85 -28.35 -6.50
N THR A 93 -0.19 -28.37 -7.66
CA THR A 93 0.78 -29.40 -8.04
C THR A 93 2.11 -29.30 -7.28
N GLY A 94 2.39 -28.18 -6.60
CA GLY A 94 3.67 -27.90 -5.94
C GLY A 94 4.66 -27.08 -6.77
N ALA A 95 4.35 -26.81 -8.05
CA ALA A 95 5.20 -25.99 -8.92
C ALA A 95 5.13 -24.50 -8.56
N PHE A 96 6.25 -23.79 -8.73
CA PHE A 96 6.34 -22.34 -8.58
C PHE A 96 6.31 -21.67 -9.96
N VAL A 97 5.25 -20.89 -10.20
CA VAL A 97 5.03 -20.15 -11.45
C VAL A 97 5.01 -18.65 -11.16
N LYS A 98 5.44 -17.83 -12.12
CA LYS A 98 5.42 -16.37 -11.99
C LYS A 98 4.01 -15.84 -11.72
N ASP A 99 3.90 -15.04 -10.67
CA ASP A 99 2.67 -14.39 -10.25
C ASP A 99 2.72 -12.90 -10.59
N TYR A 100 1.76 -12.47 -11.38
CA TYR A 100 1.65 -11.08 -11.84
C TYR A 100 0.50 -10.41 -11.10
N GLU A 101 0.63 -9.11 -10.85
CA GLU A 101 -0.41 -8.32 -10.19
C GLU A 101 -1.77 -8.40 -10.90
N SER A 102 -2.85 -8.12 -10.17
CA SER A 102 -4.20 -8.09 -10.71
C SER A 102 -4.41 -6.92 -11.69
N ALA A 103 -5.53 -6.96 -12.42
CA ALA A 103 -5.90 -5.91 -13.37
C ALA A 103 -6.00 -4.51 -12.73
N ASP A 104 -6.28 -4.43 -11.42
CA ASP A 104 -6.44 -3.16 -10.71
C ASP A 104 -5.13 -2.40 -10.49
N LYS A 105 -3.99 -3.10 -10.60
CA LYS A 105 -2.63 -2.56 -10.41
C LYS A 105 -1.80 -2.61 -11.70
N GLU A 106 -2.47 -2.58 -12.85
CA GLU A 106 -1.85 -2.38 -14.14
C GLU A 106 -1.08 -1.05 -14.16
N ILE A 107 0.18 -1.09 -14.62
CA ILE A 107 1.01 0.10 -14.80
C ILE A 107 1.11 0.43 -16.28
N GLU A 108 1.08 1.72 -16.61
CA GLU A 108 1.32 2.19 -17.97
C GLU A 108 2.75 2.70 -18.13
N GLN A 109 3.42 2.28 -19.21
CA GLN A 109 4.78 2.70 -19.53
C GLN A 109 4.92 3.03 -21.00
N ALA A 110 5.80 3.96 -21.34
CA ALA A 110 6.10 4.27 -22.73
C ALA A 110 6.83 3.09 -23.38
N VAL A 111 6.44 2.71 -24.61
CA VAL A 111 7.09 1.60 -25.35
C VAL A 111 8.61 1.76 -25.43
N GLN A 112 9.08 2.99 -25.65
CA GLN A 112 10.49 3.35 -25.76
C GLN A 112 11.29 3.06 -24.47
N MET A 113 10.62 3.01 -23.32
CA MET A 113 11.21 2.75 -22.00
C MET A 113 11.03 1.29 -21.55
N THR A 114 10.58 0.42 -22.46
CA THR A 114 10.44 -1.02 -22.21
C THR A 114 11.55 -1.81 -22.91
N LEU A 115 12.00 -2.88 -22.27
CA LEU A 115 12.98 -3.80 -22.84
C LEU A 115 12.38 -5.20 -22.95
N SER A 116 12.68 -5.90 -24.04
CA SER A 116 12.18 -7.26 -24.25
C SER A 116 12.97 -8.30 -23.46
N GLU A 117 14.28 -8.09 -23.32
CA GLU A 117 15.21 -9.03 -22.70
C GLU A 117 16.25 -8.26 -21.88
N VAL A 118 16.82 -8.94 -20.89
CA VAL A 118 17.88 -8.42 -20.01
C VAL A 118 19.01 -9.44 -19.96
N ALA A 119 20.25 -8.97 -19.90
CA ALA A 119 21.43 -9.86 -19.90
C ALA A 119 21.51 -10.77 -18.66
N SER A 120 20.99 -10.32 -17.52
CA SER A 120 20.93 -11.10 -16.28
C SER A 120 19.51 -11.05 -15.73
N GLU A 121 18.84 -12.19 -15.71
CA GLU A 121 17.56 -12.34 -15.04
C GLU A 121 17.76 -12.52 -13.53
N ASP A 122 16.72 -12.21 -12.75
CA ASP A 122 16.75 -12.36 -11.31
C ASP A 122 16.47 -13.83 -10.92
N PRO A 123 17.43 -14.55 -10.32
CA PRO A 123 17.27 -15.97 -10.00
C PRO A 123 16.16 -16.24 -8.98
N ARG A 124 15.72 -15.21 -8.23
CA ARG A 124 14.62 -15.34 -7.26
C ARG A 124 13.27 -15.60 -7.91
N PHE A 125 13.12 -15.25 -9.17
CA PHE A 125 11.88 -15.40 -9.95
C PHE A 125 11.98 -16.50 -11.01
N ALA A 126 12.99 -17.37 -10.92
CA ALA A 126 13.06 -18.55 -11.76
C ALA A 126 11.93 -19.51 -11.38
N GLU A 127 11.13 -19.91 -12.37
CA GLU A 127 10.08 -20.91 -12.19
C GLU A 127 10.71 -22.27 -11.86
N LYS A 128 10.05 -23.03 -11.00
CA LYS A 128 10.51 -24.34 -10.56
C LYS A 128 9.37 -25.34 -10.69
N ASP A 129 9.67 -26.50 -11.26
CA ASP A 129 8.74 -27.61 -11.27
C ASP A 129 8.46 -28.10 -9.85
N ALA A 130 7.38 -28.87 -9.69
CA ALA A 130 6.99 -29.42 -8.41
C ALA A 130 8.06 -30.38 -7.87
N PRO A 131 8.77 -30.01 -6.78
CA PRO A 131 9.71 -30.94 -6.15
C PRO A 131 8.94 -32.07 -5.46
N PRO A 132 9.56 -33.24 -5.26
CA PRO A 132 9.02 -34.27 -4.39
C PRO A 132 8.78 -33.74 -2.97
N LEU A 133 7.71 -34.22 -2.31
CA LEU A 133 7.37 -33.78 -0.95
C LEU A 133 8.52 -34.00 0.05
N SER A 134 9.33 -35.03 -0.13
CA SER A 134 10.49 -35.34 0.74
C SER A 134 11.60 -34.29 0.65
N GLU A 135 11.79 -33.68 -0.53
CA GLU A 135 12.77 -32.62 -0.74
C GLU A 135 12.23 -31.26 -0.30
N GLU A 136 10.93 -31.02 -0.52
CA GLU A 136 10.27 -29.78 -0.14
C GLU A 136 10.11 -29.65 1.38
N PHE A 137 9.71 -30.74 2.02
CA PHE A 137 9.46 -30.82 3.45
C PHE A 137 10.28 -31.95 4.07
N PRO A 138 11.60 -31.72 4.28
CA PRO A 138 12.46 -32.71 4.91
C PRO A 138 12.02 -32.96 6.35
N GLU A 139 12.32 -34.16 6.86
CA GLU A 139 12.03 -34.53 8.24
C GLU A 139 12.65 -33.55 9.23
N GLY A 140 11.89 -33.18 10.25
CA GLY A 140 12.29 -32.19 11.25
C GLY A 140 12.14 -30.73 10.81
N SER A 141 11.71 -30.45 9.57
CA SER A 141 11.41 -29.08 9.12
C SER A 141 10.26 -28.46 9.92
N LYS A 142 10.38 -27.15 10.20
CA LYS A 142 9.40 -26.37 10.95
C LYS A 142 8.48 -25.65 9.97
N ILE A 143 7.18 -25.87 10.11
CA ILE A 143 6.14 -25.34 9.23
C ILE A 143 4.99 -24.74 10.03
N PHE A 144 4.07 -24.06 9.36
CA PHE A 144 2.81 -23.61 9.96
C PHE A 144 1.66 -24.45 9.41
N PHE A 145 0.79 -24.91 10.30
CA PHE A 145 -0.41 -25.65 9.90
C PHE A 145 -1.55 -24.69 9.57
N LEU A 146 -2.18 -24.88 8.41
CA LEU A 146 -3.27 -24.00 7.93
C LEU A 146 -4.65 -24.69 7.92
N GLY A 147 -4.79 -25.84 8.59
CA GLY A 147 -6.07 -26.54 8.69
C GLY A 147 -6.99 -25.95 9.76
N GLU A 148 -8.29 -26.22 9.65
CA GLU A 148 -9.36 -25.65 10.47
C GLU A 148 -9.14 -25.80 11.99
N HIS A 149 -8.64 -26.97 12.41
CA HIS A 149 -8.49 -27.29 13.84
C HIS A 149 -7.30 -26.63 14.53
N ALA A 150 -6.32 -26.13 13.79
CA ALA A 150 -5.08 -25.57 14.37
C ALA A 150 -4.42 -24.52 13.47
N TYR A 151 -5.23 -23.63 12.88
CA TYR A 151 -4.76 -22.61 11.93
C TYR A 151 -3.69 -21.70 12.54
N GLY A 152 -2.53 -21.62 11.89
CA GLY A 152 -1.39 -20.79 12.29
C GLY A 152 -0.50 -21.40 13.37
N VAL A 153 -0.76 -22.64 13.83
CA VAL A 153 0.05 -23.30 14.85
C VAL A 153 1.36 -23.81 14.25
N ALA A 154 2.45 -23.68 15.01
CA ALA A 154 3.75 -24.23 14.64
C ALA A 154 3.70 -25.76 14.64
N ALA A 155 4.18 -26.36 13.56
CA ALA A 155 4.23 -27.80 13.37
C ALA A 155 5.64 -28.23 12.94
N GLN A 156 5.95 -29.50 13.19
CA GLN A 156 7.19 -30.13 12.74
C GLN A 156 6.86 -31.34 11.87
N VAL A 157 7.56 -31.49 10.75
CA VAL A 157 7.40 -32.65 9.88
C VAL A 157 8.00 -33.88 10.56
N SER A 158 7.19 -34.90 10.78
CA SER A 158 7.61 -36.17 11.40
C SER A 158 7.99 -37.22 10.38
N GLY A 159 7.44 -37.13 9.17
CA GLY A 159 7.66 -38.11 8.11
C GLY A 159 6.86 -37.76 6.88
N THR A 160 7.41 -38.09 5.72
CA THR A 160 6.82 -37.76 4.43
C THR A 160 6.60 -39.04 3.63
N THR A 161 5.37 -39.28 3.20
CA THR A 161 5.01 -40.31 2.22
C THR A 161 4.89 -39.66 0.83
N GLU A 162 4.85 -40.44 -0.26
CA GLU A 162 4.70 -39.93 -1.63
C GLU A 162 3.48 -39.01 -1.82
N SER A 163 2.41 -39.20 -1.03
CA SER A 163 1.14 -38.47 -1.17
C SER A 163 0.68 -37.73 0.09
N ALA A 164 1.31 -37.97 1.25
CA ALA A 164 0.84 -37.46 2.53
C ALA A 164 1.99 -37.00 3.42
N LEU A 165 1.77 -35.88 4.12
CA LEU A 165 2.71 -35.29 5.08
C LEU A 165 2.22 -35.54 6.51
N SER A 166 3.03 -36.23 7.32
CA SER A 166 2.76 -36.43 8.74
C SER A 166 3.41 -35.31 9.56
N VAL A 167 2.61 -34.59 10.34
CA VAL A 167 3.05 -33.40 11.08
C VAL A 167 2.70 -33.52 12.56
N ILE A 168 3.64 -33.11 13.42
CA ILE A 168 3.46 -33.00 14.86
C ILE A 168 3.13 -31.55 15.17
N LEU A 169 1.95 -31.31 15.77
CA LEU A 169 1.50 -29.99 16.18
C LEU A 169 1.97 -29.69 17.61
N ALA A 170 2.60 -28.54 17.80
CA ALA A 170 2.91 -28.02 19.13
C ALA A 170 1.72 -27.22 19.65
N PHE A 171 0.80 -27.88 20.37
CA PHE A 171 -0.34 -27.20 20.99
C PHE A 171 -0.01 -26.79 22.43
N PHE A 172 -0.11 -25.50 22.72
CA PHE A 172 -0.05 -24.99 24.08
C PHE A 172 -1.47 -24.68 24.58
N PRO A 173 -1.96 -25.36 25.63
CA PRO A 173 -3.29 -25.10 26.18
C PRO A 173 -3.54 -23.65 26.64
N SER A 174 -2.47 -22.91 26.97
CA SER A 174 -2.51 -21.50 27.34
C SER A 174 -2.96 -20.57 26.21
N ASP A 175 -2.57 -20.85 24.96
CA ASP A 175 -2.71 -19.93 23.84
C ASP A 175 -4.18 -19.60 23.53
N LYS A 176 -5.06 -20.58 23.68
CA LYS A 176 -6.49 -20.38 23.48
C LYS A 176 -7.05 -19.40 24.52
N THR A 177 -6.67 -19.58 25.78
CA THR A 177 -7.13 -18.71 26.87
C THR A 177 -6.58 -17.28 26.74
N GLU A 178 -5.35 -17.13 26.26
CA GLU A 178 -4.75 -15.81 26.00
C GLU A 178 -5.42 -15.12 24.80
N ASN A 179 -5.60 -15.83 23.70
CA ASN A 179 -6.28 -15.31 22.52
C ASN A 179 -7.72 -14.86 22.83
N ASP A 180 -8.44 -15.60 23.66
CA ASP A 180 -9.79 -15.23 24.07
C ASP A 180 -9.77 -13.95 24.94
N LYS A 181 -8.80 -13.81 25.87
CA LYS A 181 -8.59 -12.57 26.61
C LYS A 181 -8.27 -11.38 25.69
N PHE A 182 -7.40 -11.56 24.70
CA PHE A 182 -7.07 -10.51 23.74
C PHE A 182 -8.27 -10.11 22.88
N LYS A 183 -9.06 -11.09 22.41
CA LYS A 183 -10.31 -10.84 21.67
C LYS A 183 -11.30 -10.05 22.52
N ASP A 184 -11.44 -10.38 23.79
CA ASP A 184 -12.33 -9.66 24.70
C ASP A 184 -11.85 -8.22 24.94
N ILE A 185 -10.55 -7.99 25.09
CA ILE A 185 -9.98 -6.63 25.16
C ILE A 185 -10.28 -5.84 23.87
N VAL A 186 -10.15 -6.45 22.70
CA VAL A 186 -10.43 -5.79 21.41
C VAL A 186 -11.92 -5.51 21.24
N ARG A 187 -12.80 -6.44 21.60
CA ARG A 187 -14.27 -6.27 21.56
C ARG A 187 -14.75 -5.19 22.52
N ASN A 188 -14.20 -5.18 23.72
CA ASN A 188 -14.52 -4.20 24.77
C ASN A 188 -13.74 -2.89 24.60
N ARG A 189 -12.91 -2.76 23.56
CA ARG A 189 -12.22 -1.52 23.24
C ARG A 189 -13.28 -0.50 22.84
N VAL A 190 -13.69 0.32 23.80
CA VAL A 190 -14.57 1.47 23.56
C VAL A 190 -13.91 2.30 22.48
N SER A 191 -14.52 2.33 21.30
CA SER A 191 -14.09 3.21 20.21
C SER A 191 -14.14 4.63 20.75
N ALA A 192 -12.98 5.24 20.96
CA ALA A 192 -12.91 6.62 21.39
C ALA A 192 -13.72 7.46 20.40
N LYS A 193 -14.65 8.28 20.91
CA LYS A 193 -15.38 9.19 20.04
C LYS A 193 -14.41 10.26 19.57
N TYR A 194 -14.35 10.42 18.25
CA TYR A 194 -13.59 11.48 17.61
C TYR A 194 -14.55 12.50 17.03
N PHE A 195 -14.15 13.76 17.12
CA PHE A 195 -14.92 14.88 16.62
C PHE A 195 -14.12 15.62 15.55
N PRO A 196 -14.73 16.01 14.42
CA PRO A 196 -14.08 16.81 13.41
C PRO A 196 -13.57 18.14 13.95
N SER A 197 -12.45 18.62 13.40
CA SER A 197 -11.78 19.85 13.83
C SER A 197 -12.69 21.09 13.89
N PHE A 198 -13.67 21.23 13.00
CA PHE A 198 -14.63 22.35 13.04
C PHE A 198 -15.56 22.26 14.25
N LYS A 199 -16.05 21.07 14.59
CA LYS A 199 -16.89 20.83 15.78
C LYS A 199 -16.10 21.01 17.06
N VAL A 200 -14.83 20.57 17.08
CA VAL A 200 -13.92 20.79 18.21
C VAL A 200 -13.63 22.29 18.42
N ALA A 201 -13.45 23.04 17.34
CA ALA A 201 -13.25 24.49 17.41
C ALA A 201 -14.46 25.18 18.05
N GLU A 202 -15.67 24.77 17.69
CA GLU A 202 -16.93 25.24 18.29
C GLU A 202 -17.06 24.84 19.77
N MET A 203 -16.79 23.58 20.11
CA MET A 203 -16.86 23.04 21.47
C MET A 203 -15.87 23.68 22.46
N VAL A 204 -14.75 24.21 21.97
CA VAL A 204 -13.72 24.88 22.79
C VAL A 204 -13.79 26.41 22.64
N GLY A 205 -14.63 26.93 21.74
CA GLY A 205 -14.74 28.36 21.45
C GLY A 205 -13.42 28.94 20.94
N LEU A 206 -12.84 28.33 19.90
CA LEU A 206 -11.64 28.79 19.21
C LEU A 206 -11.93 28.94 17.71
N SER A 207 -11.20 29.82 17.02
CA SER A 207 -11.22 29.83 15.56
C SER A 207 -10.57 28.56 15.00
N GLY A 208 -11.02 28.08 13.84
CA GLY A 208 -10.40 26.90 13.20
C GLY A 208 -8.91 27.07 12.93
N ARG A 209 -8.47 28.32 12.67
CA ARG A 209 -7.05 28.67 12.50
C ARG A 209 -6.28 28.57 13.82
N ALA A 210 -6.81 29.12 14.91
CA ALA A 210 -6.20 29.03 16.23
C ALA A 210 -6.09 27.58 16.71
N LEU A 211 -7.17 26.80 16.56
CA LEU A 211 -7.14 25.36 16.84
C LEU A 211 -6.06 24.66 16.01
N GLY A 212 -6.00 24.98 14.72
CA GLY A 212 -5.00 24.43 13.80
C GLY A 212 -3.56 24.70 14.22
N LYS A 213 -3.27 25.90 14.73
CA LYS A 213 -1.94 26.29 15.23
C LYS A 213 -1.61 25.63 16.57
N ILE A 214 -2.53 25.67 17.53
CA ILE A 214 -2.34 25.10 18.88
C ILE A 214 -2.14 23.58 18.81
N THR A 215 -2.92 22.88 17.97
CA THR A 215 -2.82 21.42 17.83
C THR A 215 -1.64 20.98 16.96
N SER A 216 -1.01 21.90 16.22
CA SER A 216 0.22 21.63 15.45
C SER A 216 1.48 22.00 16.23
N SER A 217 2.65 21.81 15.64
CA SER A 217 3.88 22.42 16.15
C SER A 217 3.84 23.93 15.91
N PHE A 218 3.95 24.70 16.98
CA PHE A 218 3.95 26.17 16.93
C PHE A 218 5.22 26.69 17.59
N MET A 219 6.20 27.03 16.76
CA MET A 219 7.49 27.55 17.19
C MET A 219 7.41 29.06 17.40
N VAL A 220 7.85 29.54 18.55
CA VAL A 220 8.02 30.96 18.84
C VAL A 220 9.49 31.24 19.13
N ILE A 221 9.96 32.40 18.67
CA ILE A 221 11.32 32.88 18.97
C ILE A 221 11.22 33.69 20.26
N THR A 222 11.88 33.22 21.31
CA THR A 222 11.97 33.93 22.59
C THR A 222 12.88 35.16 22.45
N SER A 223 12.80 36.12 23.37
CA SER A 223 13.69 37.29 23.44
C SER A 223 15.18 36.96 23.35
N ASN A 224 15.55 35.75 23.75
CA ASN A 224 16.92 35.25 23.77
C ASN A 224 17.34 34.60 22.44
N GLY A 225 16.54 34.75 21.38
CA GLY A 225 16.79 34.16 20.05
C GLY A 225 16.57 32.65 19.94
N GLN A 226 16.20 31.97 21.03
CA GLN A 226 15.91 30.54 21.03
C GLN A 226 14.54 30.25 20.43
N LYS A 227 14.44 29.16 19.65
CA LYS A 227 13.18 28.68 19.08
C LYS A 227 12.55 27.65 20.02
N THR A 228 11.43 27.99 20.63
CA THR A 228 10.71 27.09 21.55
C THR A 228 9.37 26.67 20.96
N ASN A 229 9.09 25.37 20.97
CA ASN A 229 7.78 24.85 20.58
C ASN A 229 6.79 25.04 21.72
N ILE A 230 5.70 25.75 21.46
CA ILE A 230 4.62 25.94 22.43
C ILE A 230 3.31 25.31 21.97
N GLY A 231 3.29 24.65 20.81
CA GLY A 231 2.12 23.92 20.32
C GLY A 231 2.02 22.53 20.92
N LEU A 232 0.79 22.05 21.11
CA LEU A 232 0.49 20.72 21.66
C LEU A 232 0.96 19.58 20.75
N SER A 233 1.30 19.88 19.49
CA SER A 233 1.96 18.93 18.58
C SER A 233 1.20 17.60 18.43
N LEU A 234 -0.13 17.68 18.41
CA LEU A 234 -1.03 16.54 18.26
C LEU A 234 -1.15 16.10 16.80
N LYS A 235 -0.99 17.03 15.84
CA LYS A 235 -1.04 16.75 14.40
C LYS A 235 0.17 17.29 13.63
N PHE A 236 0.63 16.55 12.63
CA PHE A 236 1.72 16.96 11.75
C PHE A 236 1.39 16.68 10.28
N GLU A 237 0.76 17.65 9.61
CA GLU A 237 0.34 17.52 8.21
C GLU A 237 1.53 17.28 7.26
N ALA A 238 2.59 18.08 7.37
CA ALA A 238 3.76 18.00 6.50
C ALA A 238 4.55 16.68 6.66
N LYS A 239 4.47 16.04 7.83
CA LYS A 239 5.15 14.77 8.12
C LYS A 239 4.22 13.56 8.00
N ALA A 240 2.93 13.78 7.72
CA ALA A 240 1.89 12.76 7.78
C ALA A 240 1.87 11.97 9.11
N LEU A 241 2.14 12.63 10.24
CA LEU A 241 2.14 12.00 11.57
C LEU A 241 0.94 12.46 12.41
N LYS A 242 0.50 11.55 13.29
CA LYS A 242 -0.58 11.76 14.26
C LYS A 242 -0.16 11.22 15.62
N VAL A 243 -0.69 11.84 16.69
CA VAL A 243 -0.56 11.29 18.04
C VAL A 243 -1.72 10.33 18.30
N ILE A 244 -1.40 9.07 18.61
CA ILE A 244 -2.37 7.99 18.89
C ILE A 244 -3.25 8.41 20.07
N ASP A 245 -4.53 8.03 20.02
CA ASP A 245 -5.57 8.36 21.01
C ASP A 245 -5.93 9.85 21.17
N TYR A 246 -5.22 10.77 20.51
CA TYR A 246 -5.50 12.21 20.55
C TYR A 246 -6.00 12.75 19.21
N SER A 247 -5.42 12.28 18.10
CA SER A 247 -5.72 12.80 16.77
C SER A 247 -5.80 11.69 15.74
N ARG A 248 -6.68 11.88 14.75
CA ARG A 248 -6.72 11.08 13.54
C ARG A 248 -7.04 11.97 12.34
N LYS A 249 -6.74 11.48 11.15
CA LYS A 249 -7.10 12.14 9.90
C LYS A 249 -8.06 11.22 9.17
N ASP A 250 -9.27 11.70 8.93
CA ASP A 250 -10.27 11.00 8.14
C ASP A 250 -10.41 11.72 6.80
N GLY A 251 -9.77 11.16 5.78
CA GLY A 251 -9.62 11.76 4.45
C GLY A 251 -9.08 13.19 4.48
N ARG A 252 -10.00 14.16 4.38
CA ARG A 252 -9.70 15.58 4.25
C ARG A 252 -9.54 16.31 5.58
N PHE A 253 -10.18 15.85 6.66
CA PHE A 253 -10.24 16.60 7.91
C PHE A 253 -9.49 15.91 9.05
N TRP A 254 -8.98 16.73 9.96
CA TRP A 254 -8.44 16.25 11.23
C TRP A 254 -9.57 16.10 12.24
N GLU A 255 -9.52 15.01 13.01
CA GLU A 255 -10.45 14.71 14.08
C GLU A 255 -9.69 14.49 15.38
N PHE A 256 -10.30 14.88 16.49
CA PHE A 256 -9.71 14.84 17.82
C PHE A 256 -10.58 14.04 18.77
N SER A 257 -9.95 13.28 19.66
CA SER A 257 -10.67 12.54 20.70
C SER A 257 -11.15 13.44 21.83
N GLU A 258 -12.01 12.91 22.72
CA GLU A 258 -12.42 13.58 23.95
C GLU A 258 -11.23 14.01 24.83
N LYS A 259 -10.21 13.14 24.95
CA LYS A 259 -8.97 13.44 25.67
C LYS A 259 -8.21 14.63 25.09
N ALA A 260 -8.18 14.73 23.76
CA ALA A 260 -7.57 15.88 23.08
C ALA A 260 -8.37 17.16 23.31
N ILE A 261 -9.70 17.09 23.33
CA ILE A 261 -10.56 18.25 23.63
C ILE A 261 -10.28 18.77 25.04
N GLU A 262 -10.20 17.87 26.03
CA GLU A 262 -9.86 18.21 27.42
C GLU A 262 -8.47 18.85 27.51
N LEU A 263 -7.45 18.27 26.87
CA LEU A 263 -6.11 18.84 26.82
C LEU A 263 -6.08 20.24 26.19
N ILE A 264 -6.87 20.48 25.14
CA ILE A 264 -6.96 21.79 24.49
C ILE A 264 -7.68 22.80 25.40
N ARG A 265 -8.69 22.38 26.16
CA ARG A 265 -9.36 23.22 27.16
C ARG A 265 -8.39 23.62 28.28
N ASP A 266 -7.65 22.67 28.82
CA ASP A 266 -6.63 22.93 29.84
C ASP A 266 -5.54 23.88 29.34
N TYR A 267 -5.08 23.66 28.11
CA TYR A 267 -4.12 24.53 27.45
C TYR A 267 -4.66 25.97 27.28
N LYS A 268 -5.95 26.11 26.93
CA LYS A 268 -6.61 27.41 26.82
C LYS A 268 -6.64 28.11 28.18
N VAL A 269 -7.13 27.45 29.22
CA VAL A 269 -7.24 28.04 30.57
C VAL A 269 -5.89 28.53 31.09
N ARG A 270 -4.88 27.66 31.13
CA ARG A 270 -3.54 27.97 31.66
C ARG A 270 -2.84 29.11 30.92
N ARG A 271 -3.24 29.38 29.68
CA ARG A 271 -2.65 30.43 28.84
C ARG A 271 -3.49 31.71 28.78
N THR A 272 -4.75 31.69 29.24
CA THR A 272 -5.59 32.89 29.31
C THR A 272 -5.23 33.74 30.53
N ASP A 273 -4.70 33.12 31.60
CA ASP A 273 -4.13 33.83 32.76
C ASP A 273 -2.80 34.55 32.41
N TYR A 274 -2.21 34.25 31.25
CA TYR A 274 -1.06 34.93 30.69
C TYR A 274 -1.54 35.94 29.63
N ASN A 275 -1.59 37.23 30.00
CA ASN A 275 -2.16 38.33 29.20
C ASN A 275 -1.30 38.67 27.95
N GLY A 276 -1.18 37.72 27.02
CA GLY A 276 -0.48 37.84 25.74
C GLY A 276 -1.41 37.58 24.55
N PRO A 277 -1.02 37.94 23.31
CA PRO A 277 -1.92 38.06 22.17
C PRO A 277 -2.30 36.70 21.60
N VAL A 278 -3.19 35.97 22.27
CA VAL A 278 -3.77 34.72 21.76
C VAL A 278 -5.09 34.98 21.04
N ASN A 279 -5.80 36.06 21.40
CA ASN A 279 -7.07 36.45 20.79
C ASN A 279 -6.96 37.27 19.49
N ARG A 280 -5.76 37.42 18.90
CA ARG A 280 -5.56 38.09 17.58
C ARG A 280 -4.89 37.18 16.53
N LEU A 281 -5.18 35.87 16.55
CA LEU A 281 -4.70 34.92 15.53
C LEU A 281 -5.81 34.09 14.89
#